data_AF-A0A0F9SQ96-F1
#
_entry.id   AF-A0A0F9SQ96-F1
#
_cell.length_a   1.000
_cell.length_b   1.000
_cell.length_c   1.000
_cell.angle_alpha   90.00
_cell.angle_beta   90.00
_cell.angle_gamma   90.00
#
_symmetry.space_group_name_H-M   'P 1'
#
loop_
_entity.id
_entity.type
_entity.pdbx_description
1 polymer ?
#
loop_
_entity_poly.entity_id
_entity_poly.type
_entity_poly.pdbx_seq_one_letter_code
_entity_poly.pdbx_strand_id
1 'polypeptide(L)'
;MKFEDAQQNMNLAYFGGGTGVLVSGLVWCIAGFVALLLSNQSSMLTLFFGGMFIHPLAMLLSKALKRSGNHNPKNPLGKLALESTIILFVGLFLAFYVAKLQAEWFYSIMLMIIGVRYLVFNTLYGMKVYWILGASLMFSGMLCIVLNANFVIGAFIGGITEIVFSLVIFAQSKGMVLKTE
;
A
#
# COMPACT_ATOMS: atom_id res chain seq x y z
N MET A 1 7.48 -23.94 -10.90
CA MET A 1 8.11 -23.07 -9.89
C MET A 1 7.48 -23.46 -8.56
N LYS A 2 8.28 -23.74 -7.51
CA LYS A 2 7.71 -23.96 -6.17
C LYS A 2 7.17 -22.65 -5.63
N PHE A 3 6.24 -22.71 -4.69
CA PHE A 3 5.58 -21.52 -4.17
C PHE A 3 6.57 -20.57 -3.47
N GLU A 4 7.49 -21.14 -2.69
CA GLU A 4 8.53 -20.40 -1.98
C GLU A 4 9.49 -19.70 -2.95
N ASP A 5 9.87 -20.36 -4.04
CA ASP A 5 10.71 -19.77 -5.10
C ASP A 5 9.99 -18.58 -5.77
N ALA A 6 8.67 -18.71 -5.96
CA ALA A 6 7.84 -17.65 -6.51
C ALA A 6 7.80 -16.43 -5.57
N GLN A 7 7.66 -16.66 -4.27
CA GLN A 7 7.68 -15.60 -3.26
C GLN A 7 9.04 -14.91 -3.16
N GLN A 8 10.13 -15.69 -3.12
CA GLN A 8 11.49 -15.16 -3.10
C GLN A 8 11.79 -14.33 -4.33
N ASN A 9 11.38 -14.79 -5.51
CA ASN A 9 11.54 -14.05 -6.75
C ASN A 9 10.82 -12.69 -6.71
N MET A 10 9.58 -12.65 -6.20
CA MET A 10 8.83 -11.40 -6.00
C MET A 10 9.51 -10.48 -4.97
N ASN A 11 9.94 -11.05 -3.84
CA ASN A 11 10.59 -10.32 -2.76
C ASN A 11 11.89 -9.65 -3.23
N LEU A 12 12.75 -10.40 -3.89
CA LEU A 12 14.03 -9.89 -4.39
C LEU A 12 13.82 -8.82 -5.48
N ALA A 13 12.88 -9.04 -6.40
CA ALA A 13 12.62 -8.12 -7.50
C ALA A 13 12.11 -6.75 -7.03
N TYR A 14 11.24 -6.72 -6.02
CA TYR A 14 10.54 -5.52 -5.55
C TYR A 14 10.92 -5.10 -4.13
N PHE A 15 12.03 -5.61 -3.61
CA PHE A 15 12.51 -5.32 -2.25
C PHE A 15 11.45 -5.57 -1.16
N GLY A 16 10.86 -6.75 -1.22
CA GLY A 16 9.76 -7.18 -0.36
C GLY A 16 8.47 -6.41 -0.58
N GLY A 17 8.36 -5.57 -1.62
CA GLY A 17 7.23 -4.66 -1.83
C GLY A 17 7.33 -3.36 -1.04
N GLY A 18 8.39 -3.18 -0.22
CA GLY A 18 8.53 -2.02 0.66
C GLY A 18 8.64 -0.69 -0.09
N THR A 19 9.16 -0.70 -1.32
CA THR A 19 9.25 0.49 -2.18
C THR A 19 7.86 0.98 -2.59
N GLY A 20 6.94 0.06 -2.85
CA GLY A 20 5.53 0.37 -3.09
C GLY A 20 4.85 0.95 -1.86
N VAL A 21 5.06 0.34 -0.70
CA VAL A 21 4.50 0.81 0.57
C VAL A 21 5.03 2.21 0.91
N LEU A 22 6.32 2.49 0.72
CA LEU A 22 6.89 3.82 0.97
C LEU A 22 6.28 4.89 0.06
N VAL A 23 6.23 4.63 -1.24
CA VAL A 23 5.66 5.58 -2.22
C VAL A 23 4.18 5.82 -1.91
N SER A 24 3.43 4.77 -1.59
CA SER A 24 2.04 4.88 -1.16
C SER A 24 1.93 5.79 0.07
N GLY A 25 2.75 5.57 1.09
CA GLY A 25 2.69 6.37 2.32
C GLY A 25 3.01 7.85 2.07
N LEU A 26 3.93 8.15 1.16
CA LEU A 26 4.22 9.52 0.72
C LEU A 26 3.02 10.15 -0.01
N VAL A 27 2.36 9.41 -0.91
CA VAL A 27 1.14 9.88 -1.60
C VAL A 27 0.03 10.18 -0.60
N TRP A 28 -0.16 9.32 0.40
CA TRP A 28 -1.11 9.53 1.50
C TRP A 28 -0.81 10.81 2.29
N CYS A 29 0.45 11.04 2.67
CA CYS A 29 0.86 12.28 3.35
C CYS A 29 0.62 13.52 2.47
N ILE A 30 0.98 13.47 1.18
CA ILE A 30 0.73 14.57 0.24
C ILE A 30 -0.78 14.85 0.14
N ALA A 31 -1.60 13.80 0.06
CA ALA A 31 -3.05 13.95 0.03
C ALA A 31 -3.58 14.56 1.33
N GLY A 32 -3.02 14.20 2.49
CA GLY A 32 -3.30 14.83 3.79
C GLY A 32 -2.95 16.32 3.83
N PHE A 33 -1.79 16.72 3.30
CA PHE A 33 -1.43 18.14 3.18
C PHE A 33 -2.36 18.89 2.22
N VAL A 34 -2.75 18.28 1.09
CA VAL A 34 -3.73 18.88 0.17
C VAL A 34 -5.09 19.07 0.85
N ALA A 35 -5.49 18.17 1.76
CA ALA A 35 -6.72 18.34 2.53
C ALA A 35 -6.66 19.58 3.44
N LEU A 36 -5.51 19.81 4.08
CA LEU A 36 -5.29 20.95 4.97
C LEU A 36 -5.21 22.28 4.21
N LEU A 37 -4.60 22.28 3.03
CA LEU A 37 -4.26 23.52 2.31
C LEU A 37 -5.26 23.92 1.23
N LEU A 38 -6.02 22.96 0.69
CA LEU A 38 -6.89 23.19 -0.48
C LEU A 38 -8.34 22.78 -0.20
N SER A 39 -8.64 21.49 -0.33
CA SER A 39 -9.99 20.99 -0.10
C SER A 39 -10.02 19.46 0.03
N ASN A 40 -11.11 18.93 0.60
CA ASN A 40 -11.34 17.49 0.67
C ASN A 40 -11.41 16.86 -0.73
N GLN A 41 -12.05 17.52 -1.70
CA GLN A 41 -12.16 17.02 -3.06
C GLN A 41 -10.79 16.93 -3.75
N SER A 42 -9.99 17.99 -3.66
CA SER A 42 -8.61 18.00 -4.19
C SER A 42 -7.79 16.88 -3.56
N SER A 43 -7.94 16.67 -2.26
CA SER A 43 -7.24 15.62 -1.50
C SER A 43 -7.61 14.21 -1.97
N MET A 44 -8.90 13.92 -2.16
CA MET A 44 -9.36 12.64 -2.72
C MET A 44 -8.79 12.39 -4.12
N LEU A 45 -8.77 13.43 -4.97
CA LEU A 45 -8.19 13.34 -6.31
C LEU A 45 -6.67 13.16 -6.27
N THR A 46 -5.97 13.80 -5.33
CA THR A 46 -4.54 13.59 -5.11
C THR A 46 -4.24 12.14 -4.75
N LEU A 47 -5.02 11.51 -3.87
CA LEU A 47 -4.86 10.10 -3.56
C LEU A 47 -5.13 9.21 -4.78
N PHE A 48 -6.20 9.51 -5.54
CA PHE A 48 -6.57 8.74 -6.73
C PHE A 48 -5.50 8.77 -7.83
N PHE A 49 -5.09 9.97 -8.25
CA PHE A 49 -4.06 10.12 -9.28
C PHE A 49 -2.68 9.72 -8.77
N GLY A 50 -2.34 10.07 -7.53
CA GLY A 50 -1.11 9.62 -6.88
C GLY A 50 -1.02 8.10 -6.81
N GLY A 51 -2.15 7.43 -6.56
CA GLY A 51 -2.29 5.97 -6.57
C GLY A 51 -1.86 5.32 -7.88
N MET A 52 -2.16 5.95 -9.02
CA MET A 52 -1.74 5.48 -10.35
C MET A 52 -0.21 5.50 -10.53
N PHE A 53 0.46 6.44 -9.87
CA PHE A 53 1.91 6.58 -9.93
C PHE A 53 2.65 5.69 -8.92
N ILE A 54 1.97 5.02 -7.98
CA ILE A 54 2.62 4.18 -6.96
C ILE A 54 3.46 3.08 -7.62
N HIS A 55 2.89 2.31 -8.55
CA HIS A 55 3.61 1.21 -9.20
C HIS A 55 4.84 1.69 -10.00
N PRO A 56 4.75 2.66 -10.94
CA PRO A 56 5.93 3.11 -11.68
C PRO A 56 7.00 3.73 -10.78
N LEU A 57 6.62 4.55 -9.80
CA LEU A 57 7.59 5.14 -8.86
C LEU A 57 8.24 4.08 -7.96
N ALA A 58 7.49 3.08 -7.51
CA ALA A 58 8.02 1.97 -6.73
C ALA A 58 9.02 1.13 -7.54
N MET A 59 8.74 0.89 -8.83
CA MET A 59 9.69 0.22 -9.72
C MET A 59 10.98 1.03 -9.89
N LEU A 60 10.87 2.34 -10.11
CA LEU A 60 12.04 3.22 -10.22
C LEU A 60 12.86 3.22 -8.93
N LEU A 61 12.21 3.31 -7.78
CA LEU A 61 12.86 3.24 -6.48
C LEU A 61 13.52 1.88 -6.24
N SER A 62 12.89 0.78 -6.65
CA SER A 62 13.47 -0.57 -6.55
C SER A 62 14.75 -0.67 -7.38
N LYS A 63 14.75 -0.11 -8.60
CA LYS A 63 15.95 -0.04 -9.46
C LYS A 63 17.06 0.81 -8.84
N ALA A 64 16.71 1.96 -8.27
CA ALA A 64 17.65 2.82 -7.56
C ALA A 64 18.29 2.09 -6.34
N LEU A 65 17.55 1.21 -5.69
CA LEU A 65 18.02 0.35 -4.61
C LEU A 65 18.70 -0.96 -5.08
N LYS A 66 19.18 -0.99 -6.34
CA LYS A 66 19.88 -2.13 -6.97
C LYS A 66 19.05 -3.43 -7.02
N ARG A 67 17.73 -3.33 -7.11
CA ARG A 67 16.83 -4.47 -7.40
C ARG A 67 16.41 -4.45 -8.88
N SER A 68 15.99 -5.60 -9.40
CA SER A 68 15.60 -5.69 -10.81
C SER A 68 14.37 -4.85 -11.15
N GLY A 69 13.44 -4.69 -10.19
CA GLY A 69 12.12 -4.11 -10.42
C GLY A 69 11.24 -4.95 -11.34
N ASN A 70 11.67 -6.18 -11.68
CA ASN A 70 10.99 -7.10 -12.58
C ASN A 70 11.11 -8.52 -12.02
N HIS A 71 9.97 -9.17 -11.80
CA HIS A 71 9.89 -10.59 -11.47
C HIS A 71 10.01 -11.46 -12.72
N ASN A 72 10.18 -12.77 -12.52
CA ASN A 72 10.19 -13.73 -13.63
C ASN A 72 8.80 -13.78 -14.30
N PRO A 73 8.67 -13.60 -15.63
CA PRO A 73 7.37 -13.61 -16.30
C PRO A 73 6.55 -14.91 -16.11
N LYS A 74 7.21 -16.03 -15.80
CA LYS A 74 6.56 -17.32 -15.50
C LYS A 74 6.08 -17.43 -14.05
N ASN A 75 6.34 -16.43 -13.21
CA ASN A 75 5.93 -16.43 -11.81
C ASN A 75 4.40 -16.19 -11.70
N PRO A 76 3.63 -17.16 -11.18
CA PRO A 76 2.18 -17.03 -11.11
C PRO A 76 1.72 -15.91 -10.16
N LEU A 77 2.54 -15.51 -9.19
CA LEU A 77 2.20 -14.46 -8.22
C LEU A 77 2.11 -13.07 -8.87
N GLY A 78 2.71 -12.86 -10.04
CA GLY A 78 2.50 -11.64 -10.82
C GLY A 78 1.03 -11.44 -11.23
N LYS A 79 0.32 -12.53 -11.56
CA LYS A 79 -1.11 -12.49 -11.86
C LYS A 79 -1.94 -12.16 -10.61
N LEU A 80 -1.61 -12.79 -9.49
CA LEU A 80 -2.26 -12.50 -8.20
C LEU A 80 -2.10 -11.03 -7.80
N ALA A 81 -0.92 -10.44 -8.05
CA ALA A 81 -0.70 -9.02 -7.79
C ALA A 81 -1.63 -8.13 -8.63
N LEU A 82 -1.84 -8.47 -9.91
CA LEU A 82 -2.77 -7.77 -10.80
C LEU A 82 -4.23 -7.96 -10.38
N GLU A 83 -4.65 -9.19 -10.06
CA GLU A 83 -6.01 -9.48 -9.57
C GLU A 83 -6.32 -8.72 -8.27
N SER A 84 -5.35 -8.60 -7.37
CA SER A 84 -5.51 -7.82 -6.13
C SER A 84 -5.77 -6.33 -6.37
N THR A 85 -5.48 -5.79 -7.56
CA THR A 85 -5.80 -4.39 -7.88
C THR A 85 -7.30 -4.17 -8.06
N ILE A 86 -8.07 -5.21 -8.36
CA ILE A 86 -9.54 -5.12 -8.45
C ILE A 86 -10.12 -4.69 -7.10
N ILE A 87 -9.55 -5.18 -5.98
CA ILE A 87 -9.93 -4.78 -4.62
C ILE A 87 -9.82 -3.26 -4.47
N LEU A 88 -8.75 -2.66 -5.00
CA LEU A 88 -8.52 -1.23 -4.95
C LEU A 88 -9.54 -0.46 -5.79
N PHE A 89 -9.85 -0.91 -7.01
CA PHE A 89 -10.82 -0.23 -7.87
C PHE A 89 -12.24 -0.27 -7.31
N VAL A 90 -12.66 -1.42 -6.78
CA VAL A 90 -13.95 -1.55 -6.09
C VAL A 90 -13.99 -0.64 -4.87
N GLY A 91 -12.92 -0.64 -4.06
CA GLY A 91 -12.85 0.23 -2.89
C GLY A 91 -12.81 1.71 -3.20
N LEU A 92 -12.12 2.13 -4.27
CA LEU A 92 -12.12 3.51 -4.76
C LEU A 92 -13.52 3.95 -5.19
N PHE A 93 -14.23 3.11 -5.94
CA PHE A 93 -15.62 3.38 -6.32
C PHE A 93 -16.50 3.59 -5.09
N LEU A 94 -16.41 2.69 -4.11
CA LEU A 94 -17.15 2.81 -2.85
C LEU A 94 -16.77 4.07 -2.08
N ALA A 95 -15.48 4.36 -1.92
CA ALA A 95 -14.99 5.52 -1.20
C ALA A 95 -15.50 6.83 -1.83
N PHE A 96 -15.42 6.97 -3.16
CA PHE A 96 -15.92 8.17 -3.86
C PHE A 96 -17.43 8.31 -3.78
N TYR A 97 -18.18 7.20 -3.88
CA TYR A 97 -19.64 7.25 -3.81
C TYR A 97 -20.11 7.64 -2.40
N VAL A 98 -19.54 7.01 -1.38
CA VAL A 98 -19.87 7.29 0.03
C VAL A 98 -19.41 8.69 0.44
N ALA A 99 -18.30 9.20 -0.11
CA ALA A 99 -17.84 10.56 0.15
C ALA A 99 -18.85 11.65 -0.24
N LYS A 100 -19.81 11.35 -1.13
CA LYS A 100 -20.92 12.26 -1.45
C LYS A 100 -21.92 12.40 -0.29
N LEU A 101 -22.01 11.38 0.56
CA LEU A 101 -22.85 11.38 1.76
C LEU A 101 -22.08 11.93 2.95
N GLN A 102 -20.85 11.44 3.17
CA GLN A 102 -19.97 11.88 4.25
C GLN A 102 -18.50 11.78 3.82
N ALA A 103 -17.90 12.93 3.52
CA ALA A 103 -16.52 13.00 3.02
C ALA A 103 -15.51 12.36 3.99
N GLU A 104 -15.71 12.48 5.30
CA GLU A 104 -14.84 11.93 6.35
C GLU A 104 -14.62 10.42 6.24
N TRP A 105 -15.58 9.70 5.66
CA TRP A 105 -15.48 8.24 5.51
C TRP A 105 -14.60 7.81 4.35
N PHE A 106 -14.24 8.71 3.42
CA PHE A 106 -13.41 8.39 2.27
C PHE A 106 -12.10 7.71 2.68
N TYR A 107 -11.32 8.37 3.54
CA TYR A 107 -10.02 7.85 3.96
C TYR A 107 -10.14 6.60 4.81
N SER A 108 -11.16 6.52 5.66
CA SER A 108 -11.43 5.33 6.47
C SER A 108 -11.71 4.10 5.59
N ILE A 109 -12.54 4.25 4.55
CA ILE A 109 -12.80 3.19 3.58
C ILE A 109 -11.52 2.81 2.84
N MET A 110 -10.73 3.79 2.40
CA MET A 110 -9.47 3.54 1.72
C MET A 110 -8.46 2.80 2.61
N LEU A 111 -8.35 3.15 3.90
CA LEU A 111 -7.52 2.45 4.88
C LEU A 111 -7.91 0.97 4.99
N MET A 112 -9.21 0.69 5.08
CA MET A 112 -9.70 -0.69 5.18
C MET A 112 -9.44 -1.49 3.91
N ILE A 113 -9.75 -0.93 2.74
CA ILE A 113 -9.57 -1.58 1.44
C ILE A 113 -8.09 -1.87 1.17
N ILE A 114 -7.21 -0.89 1.40
CA ILE A 114 -5.77 -1.06 1.23
C ILE A 114 -5.23 -2.06 2.27
N GLY A 115 -5.74 -2.02 3.50
CA GLY A 115 -5.42 -2.99 4.54
C GLY A 115 -5.71 -4.44 4.10
N VAL A 116 -6.90 -4.69 3.54
CA VAL A 116 -7.26 -6.01 2.96
C VAL A 116 -6.30 -6.39 1.85
N ARG A 117 -5.98 -5.45 0.94
CA ARG A 117 -5.04 -5.71 -0.16
C ARG A 117 -3.64 -6.09 0.36
N TYR A 118 -3.17 -5.48 1.45
CA TYR A 118 -1.89 -5.85 2.04
C TYR A 118 -1.89 -7.25 2.66
N LEU A 119 -3.02 -7.82 3.07
CA LEU A 119 -3.05 -9.23 3.49
C LEU A 119 -2.64 -10.17 2.35
N VAL A 120 -3.02 -9.85 1.10
CA VAL A 120 -2.58 -10.59 -0.10
C VAL A 120 -1.06 -10.49 -0.29
N PHE A 121 -0.43 -9.42 0.16
CA PHE A 121 1.00 -9.20 -0.01
C PHE A 121 1.84 -10.16 0.83
N ASN A 122 1.30 -10.71 1.92
CA ASN A 122 1.91 -11.84 2.61
C ASN A 122 2.08 -13.05 1.67
N THR A 123 1.05 -13.37 0.88
CA THR A 123 1.10 -14.45 -0.11
C THR A 123 2.04 -14.11 -1.26
N LEU A 124 2.13 -12.85 -1.68
CA LEU A 124 3.02 -12.41 -2.76
C LEU A 124 4.50 -12.45 -2.38
N TYR A 125 4.86 -11.96 -1.19
CA TYR A 125 6.25 -11.71 -0.81
C TYR A 125 6.79 -12.68 0.26
N GLY A 126 5.93 -13.51 0.85
CA GLY A 126 6.30 -14.44 1.93
C GLY A 126 6.62 -13.76 3.26
N MET A 127 6.21 -12.50 3.45
CA MET A 127 6.56 -11.71 4.64
C MET A 127 5.35 -11.52 5.57
N LYS A 128 5.44 -12.07 6.79
CA LYS A 128 4.40 -11.98 7.82
C LYS A 128 4.10 -10.55 8.28
N VAL A 129 5.02 -9.61 8.08
CA VAL A 129 4.82 -8.19 8.40
C VAL A 129 3.59 -7.59 7.71
N TYR A 130 3.21 -8.13 6.54
CA TYR A 130 2.04 -7.68 5.80
C TYR A 130 0.71 -8.01 6.47
N TRP A 131 0.65 -9.07 7.29
CA TRP A 131 -0.52 -9.33 8.14
C TRP A 131 -0.72 -8.21 9.17
N ILE A 132 0.38 -7.80 9.81
CA ILE A 132 0.35 -6.76 10.83
C ILE A 132 0.02 -5.41 10.19
N LEU A 133 0.64 -5.08 9.07
CA LEU A 133 0.34 -3.85 8.31
C LEU A 133 -1.13 -3.81 7.87
N GLY A 134 -1.63 -4.89 7.26
CA GLY A 134 -3.01 -4.97 6.80
C GLY A 134 -4.01 -4.85 7.94
N ALA A 135 -3.79 -5.58 9.04
CA ALA A 135 -4.63 -5.50 10.23
C ALA A 135 -4.61 -4.11 10.87
N SER A 136 -3.44 -3.49 10.97
CA SER A 136 -3.28 -2.14 11.53
C SER A 136 -4.08 -1.10 10.73
N LEU A 137 -4.02 -1.14 9.41
CA LEU A 137 -4.76 -0.22 8.55
C LEU A 137 -6.27 -0.46 8.60
N MET A 138 -6.71 -1.71 8.57
CA MET A 138 -8.14 -2.04 8.72
C MET A 138 -8.70 -1.57 10.06
N PHE A 139 -7.98 -1.83 11.15
CA PHE A 139 -8.41 -1.42 12.48
C PHE A 139 -8.41 0.10 12.62
N SER A 140 -7.41 0.77 12.06
CA SER A 140 -7.34 2.23 12.01
C SER A 140 -8.52 2.84 11.25
N GLY A 141 -8.86 2.31 10.06
CA GLY A 141 -10.01 2.77 9.29
C GLY A 141 -11.34 2.56 10.02
N MET A 142 -11.50 1.41 10.68
CA MET A 142 -12.67 1.14 11.53
C MET A 142 -12.77 2.15 12.69
N LEU A 143 -11.66 2.39 13.41
CA LEU A 143 -11.63 3.34 14.51
C LEU A 143 -11.94 4.77 14.06
N CYS A 144 -11.43 5.19 12.90
CA CYS A 144 -11.75 6.49 12.33
C CYS A 144 -13.25 6.68 12.09
N ILE A 145 -13.97 5.63 11.68
CA ILE A 145 -15.44 5.68 11.52
C ILE A 145 -16.12 5.74 12.88
N VAL A 146 -15.78 4.82 13.79
CA VAL A 146 -16.45 4.71 15.11
C VAL A 146 -16.26 5.96 15.96
N LEU A 147 -15.09 6.59 15.88
CA LEU A 147 -14.75 7.78 16.65
C LEU A 147 -15.10 9.10 15.93
N ASN A 148 -15.73 9.05 14.75
CA ASN A 148 -16.00 10.21 13.90
C ASN A 148 -14.75 11.09 13.70
N ALA A 149 -13.65 10.45 13.32
CA ALA A 149 -12.39 11.14 13.08
C ALA A 149 -12.51 12.10 11.90
N ASN A 150 -11.83 13.25 12.02
CA ASN A 150 -11.75 14.22 10.94
C ASN A 150 -11.14 13.59 9.67
N PHE A 151 -11.64 14.00 8.51
CA PHE A 151 -11.14 13.62 7.18
C PHE A 151 -9.60 13.54 7.07
N VAL A 152 -8.89 14.53 7.60
CA VAL A 152 -7.43 14.63 7.49
C VAL A 152 -6.70 13.56 8.31
N ILE A 153 -7.28 13.13 9.44
CA ILE A 153 -6.65 12.16 10.35
C ILE A 153 -6.47 10.81 9.64
N GLY A 154 -7.48 10.37 8.89
CA GLY A 154 -7.39 9.14 8.11
C GLY A 154 -6.23 9.17 7.11
N ALA A 155 -5.99 10.32 6.47
CA ALA A 155 -4.91 10.49 5.51
C ALA A 155 -3.52 10.29 6.14
N PHE A 156 -3.27 10.96 7.27
CA PHE A 156 -1.96 10.86 7.93
C PHE A 156 -1.75 9.52 8.64
N ILE A 157 -2.80 8.92 9.20
CA ILE A 157 -2.69 7.57 9.78
C ILE A 157 -2.24 6.57 8.72
N GLY A 158 -2.84 6.61 7.53
CA GLY A 158 -2.41 5.77 6.40
C GLY A 158 -0.97 6.04 6.00
N GLY A 159 -0.64 7.30 5.77
CA GLY A 159 0.69 7.71 5.33
C GLY A 159 1.81 7.33 6.31
N ILE A 160 1.65 7.68 7.58
CA ILE A 160 2.64 7.38 8.62
C ILE A 160 2.78 5.88 8.83
N THR A 161 1.66 5.14 8.89
CA THR A 161 1.69 3.69 9.07
C THR A 161 2.45 3.02 7.92
N GLU A 162 2.12 3.36 6.68
CA GLU A 162 2.81 2.79 5.52
C GLU A 162 4.30 3.17 5.50
N ILE A 163 4.66 4.42 5.80
CA ILE A 163 6.08 4.82 5.87
C ILE A 163 6.83 4.00 6.92
N VAL A 164 6.30 3.89 8.15
CA VAL A 164 6.95 3.11 9.22
C VAL A 164 7.11 1.64 8.80
N PHE A 165 6.06 1.02 8.28
CA PHE A 165 6.12 -0.38 7.86
C PHE A 165 7.01 -0.60 6.63
N SER A 166 7.13 0.38 5.73
CA SER A 166 8.06 0.30 4.60
C SER A 166 9.52 0.17 5.06
N LEU A 167 9.89 0.90 6.12
CA LEU A 167 11.24 0.82 6.72
C LEU A 167 11.47 -0.55 7.36
N VAL A 168 10.46 -1.11 8.03
CA VAL A 168 10.51 -2.47 8.60
C VAL A 168 10.66 -3.52 7.49
N ILE A 169 9.91 -3.40 6.39
CA ILE A 169 10.01 -4.29 5.24
C ILE A 169 11.42 -4.23 4.62
N PHE A 170 11.99 -3.03 4.47
CA PHE A 170 13.36 -2.88 3.99
C PHE A 170 14.38 -3.56 4.91
N ALA A 171 14.25 -3.42 6.22
CA ALA A 171 15.15 -4.08 7.18
C ALA A 171 15.09 -5.61 7.04
N GLN A 172 13.88 -6.17 6.95
CA GLN A 172 13.68 -7.62 6.81
C GLN A 172 14.15 -8.15 5.45
N SER A 173 13.87 -7.44 4.36
CA SER A 173 14.25 -7.85 3.00
C SER A 173 15.78 -7.78 2.80
N LYS A 174 16.48 -6.82 3.41
CA LYS A 174 17.96 -6.81 3.45
C LYS A 174 18.51 -8.03 4.19
N GLY A 175 17.93 -8.37 5.34
CA GLY A 175 18.37 -9.51 6.16
C GLY A 175 18.18 -10.87 5.48
N MET A 176 17.19 -11.01 4.58
CA MET A 176 17.01 -12.23 3.80
C MET A 176 18.10 -12.43 2.74
N VAL A 177 18.56 -11.35 2.09
CA VAL A 177 19.59 -11.44 1.05
C VAL A 177 20.94 -11.87 1.63
N LEU A 178 21.31 -11.34 2.80
CA LEU A 178 22.57 -11.68 3.49
C LEU A 178 22.62 -13.11 4.05
N LYS A 179 21.47 -13.78 4.21
CA LYS A 179 21.40 -15.19 4.67
C LYS A 179 21.50 -16.20 3.54
N THR A 180 21.47 -15.75 2.29
CA THR A 180 21.44 -16.61 1.10
C THR A 180 22.77 -16.59 0.35
N GLU A 181 23.76 -15.81 0.82
CA GLU A 181 25.18 -15.88 0.44
C GLU A 181 25.93 -16.78 1.43
#